data_AF-A0A0F9FN03-F1
#
_entry.id   AF-A0A0F9FN03-F1
#
_cell.length_a   1.000
_cell.length_b   1.000
_cell.length_c   1.000
_cell.angle_alpha   90.00
_cell.angle_beta   90.00
_cell.angle_gamma   90.00
#
_symmetry.space_group_name_H-M   'P 1'
#
loop_
_entity.id
_entity.type
_entity.pdbx_description
1 polymer ?
#
loop_
_entity_poly.entity_id
_entity_poly.type
_entity_poly.pdbx_seq_one_letter_code
_entity_poly.pdbx_strand_id
1 'polypeptide(L)'
;THSSPSISNIVFKPIDSELGKLANYNKFQYTRYGDDLSFSSLESRYAPKDFINQIFRIIGKNKFTINEDKISFTRQHQKQVVTGVLVNGNECSLPRKTVKRIRAGLYQLENRSIGLKQKMHVYGMCRYALNINRNKYNYLLDIFRELEPEFEDDYANGVFHEEFNFLKELKYI
;
A
#
# COMPACT_ATOMS: atom_id res chain seq x y z
N THR A 1 -11.84 -12.99 -11.84
CA THR A 1 -11.18 -13.72 -12.94
C THR A 1 -9.74 -13.25 -13.05
N HIS A 2 -8.77 -14.17 -13.15
CA HIS A 2 -7.33 -13.88 -13.07
C HIS A 2 -6.75 -13.11 -14.28
N SER A 3 -7.54 -12.86 -15.33
CA SER A 3 -7.11 -12.18 -16.56
C SER A 3 -7.20 -10.65 -16.52
N SER A 4 -7.97 -10.08 -15.59
CA SER A 4 -8.27 -8.64 -15.53
C SER A 4 -7.03 -7.73 -15.34
N PRO A 5 -6.04 -8.08 -14.48
CA PRO A 5 -4.88 -7.21 -14.26
C PRO A 5 -3.97 -7.11 -15.50
N SER A 6 -3.76 -8.23 -16.20
CA SER A 6 -2.91 -8.28 -17.40
C SER A 6 -3.50 -7.46 -18.54
N ILE A 7 -4.82 -7.54 -18.73
CA ILE A 7 -5.53 -6.75 -19.74
C ILE A 7 -5.43 -5.26 -19.42
N SER A 8 -5.65 -4.85 -18.16
CA SER A 8 -5.49 -3.45 -17.75
C SER A 8 -4.08 -2.92 -18.07
N ASN A 9 -3.03 -3.68 -17.74
CA ASN A 9 -1.65 -3.29 -18.05
C ASN A 9 -1.38 -3.13 -19.55
N ILE A 10 -1.95 -4.01 -20.38
CA ILE A 10 -1.80 -3.92 -21.85
C ILE A 10 -2.49 -2.66 -22.38
N VAL A 11 -3.71 -2.37 -21.92
CA VAL A 11 -4.48 -1.19 -22.33
C VAL A 11 -3.79 0.11 -21.89
N PHE A 12 -3.22 0.14 -20.70
CA PHE A 12 -2.53 1.32 -20.17
C PHE A 12 -1.14 1.53 -20.74
N LYS A 13 -0.48 0.53 -21.33
CA LYS A 13 0.88 0.67 -21.89
C LYS A 13 1.08 1.88 -22.81
N PRO A 14 0.23 2.15 -23.83
CA PRO A 14 0.36 3.36 -24.65
C PRO A 14 0.08 4.65 -23.86
N ILE A 15 -0.87 4.62 -22.92
CA ILE A 15 -1.23 5.76 -22.07
C ILE A 15 -0.05 6.12 -21.15
N ASP A 16 0.54 5.12 -20.51
CA ASP A 16 1.72 5.22 -19.64
C ASP A 16 2.90 5.83 -20.40
N SER A 17 3.08 5.47 -21.68
CA SER A 17 4.13 6.06 -22.53
C SER A 17 3.92 7.56 -22.76
N GLU A 18 2.68 7.98 -23.03
CA GLU A 18 2.37 9.40 -23.24
C GLU A 18 2.44 10.21 -21.95
N LEU A 19 1.87 9.70 -20.86
CA LEU A 19 1.94 10.33 -19.54
C LEU A 19 3.38 10.46 -19.06
N GLY A 20 4.20 9.43 -19.27
CA GLY A 20 5.63 9.46 -18.96
C GLY A 20 6.38 10.54 -19.74
N LYS A 21 6.12 10.68 -21.05
CA LYS A 21 6.72 11.73 -21.89
C LYS A 21 6.28 13.12 -21.43
N LEU A 22 4.99 13.32 -21.18
CA LEU A 22 4.42 14.58 -20.70
C LEU A 22 5.01 14.97 -19.34
N ALA A 23 5.11 14.03 -18.41
CA ALA A 23 5.70 14.24 -17.10
C ALA A 23 7.17 14.66 -17.24
N ASN A 24 7.97 13.92 -18.02
CA ASN A 24 9.38 14.23 -18.21
C ASN A 24 9.59 15.62 -18.85
N TYR A 25 8.80 15.97 -19.87
CA TYR A 25 8.84 17.31 -20.49
C TYR A 25 8.57 18.42 -19.47
N ASN A 26 7.65 18.17 -18.53
CA ASN A 26 7.34 19.10 -17.45
C ASN A 26 8.21 18.89 -16.19
N LYS A 27 9.32 18.13 -16.23
CA LYS A 27 10.17 17.83 -15.05
C LYS A 27 9.40 17.21 -13.86
N PHE A 28 8.45 16.33 -14.17
CA PHE A 28 7.79 15.44 -13.22
C PHE A 28 8.21 13.98 -13.47
N GLN A 29 8.19 13.18 -12.41
CA GLN A 29 8.29 11.73 -12.48
C GLN A 29 6.90 11.13 -12.40
N TYR A 30 6.62 10.14 -13.25
CA TYR A 30 5.34 9.45 -13.33
C TYR A 30 5.47 8.02 -12.81
N THR A 31 4.53 7.59 -11.98
CA THR A 31 4.38 6.20 -11.56
C THR A 31 2.90 5.79 -11.57
N ARG A 32 2.63 4.53 -11.93
CA ARG A 32 1.30 3.92 -11.91
C ARG A 32 1.28 2.66 -11.06
N TYR A 33 0.24 2.52 -10.24
CA TYR A 33 -0.05 1.28 -9.52
C TYR A 33 -1.54 0.94 -9.67
N GLY A 34 -1.84 -0.07 -10.51
CA GLY A 34 -3.22 -0.33 -10.91
C GLY A 34 -3.81 0.90 -11.61
N ASP A 35 -4.88 1.47 -11.03
CA ASP A 35 -5.54 2.67 -11.54
C ASP A 35 -5.04 3.98 -10.89
N ASP A 36 -4.18 3.87 -9.87
CA ASP A 36 -3.62 5.04 -9.19
C ASP A 36 -2.45 5.60 -9.99
N LEU A 37 -2.58 6.86 -10.41
CA LEU A 37 -1.54 7.63 -11.09
C LEU A 37 -0.90 8.62 -10.12
N SER A 38 0.43 8.67 -10.08
CA SER A 38 1.18 9.58 -9.23
C SER A 38 2.20 10.38 -10.06
N PHE A 39 2.24 11.68 -9.80
CA PHE A 39 3.17 12.62 -10.41
C PHE A 39 3.93 13.37 -9.33
N SER A 40 5.26 13.30 -9.33
CA SER A 40 6.12 13.94 -8.32
C SER A 40 7.21 14.78 -8.98
N SER A 41 7.72 15.79 -8.28
CA SER A 41 8.85 16.61 -8.75
C SER A 41 9.78 16.93 -7.58
N LEU A 42 11.07 17.06 -7.89
CA LEU A 42 12.07 17.56 -6.94
C LEU A 42 12.02 19.09 -6.82
N GLU A 43 11.40 19.77 -7.79
CA GLU A 43 11.21 21.22 -7.72
C GLU A 43 10.04 21.54 -6.78
N SER A 44 10.27 22.44 -5.82
CA SER A 44 9.23 22.92 -4.90
C SER A 44 8.28 23.87 -5.63
N ARG A 45 7.39 23.31 -6.45
CA ARG A 45 6.43 24.06 -7.25
C ARG A 45 5.10 23.33 -7.41
N TYR A 46 4.09 24.09 -7.80
CA TYR A 46 2.80 23.52 -8.19
C TYR A 46 2.88 22.90 -9.58
N ALA A 47 2.09 21.85 -9.79
CA ALA A 47 1.77 21.37 -11.12
C ALA A 47 1.09 22.50 -11.92
N PRO A 48 1.64 22.90 -13.08
CA PRO A 48 1.00 23.89 -13.93
C PRO A 48 -0.39 23.41 -14.36
N LYS A 49 -1.36 24.33 -14.44
CA LYS A 49 -2.73 23.99 -14.86
C LYS A 49 -2.75 23.32 -16.25
N ASP A 50 -1.89 23.80 -17.15
CA ASP A 50 -1.77 23.21 -18.49
C ASP A 50 -1.30 21.75 -18.45
N PHE A 51 -0.31 21.43 -17.61
CA PHE A 51 0.15 20.06 -17.40
C PHE A 51 -0.99 19.15 -16.90
N ILE A 52 -1.78 19.61 -15.92
CA ILE A 52 -2.94 18.87 -15.40
C ILE A 52 -3.99 18.66 -16.50
N ASN A 53 -4.31 19.69 -17.27
CA ASN A 53 -5.27 19.60 -18.38
C ASN A 53 -4.81 18.62 -19.47
N GLN A 54 -3.51 18.58 -19.77
CA GLN A 54 -2.94 17.63 -20.73
C GLN A 54 -3.05 16.19 -20.22
N ILE A 55 -2.83 15.93 -18.92
CA ILE A 55 -3.08 14.62 -18.31
C ILE A 55 -4.55 14.21 -18.51
N PHE A 56 -5.48 15.12 -18.21
CA PHE A 56 -6.92 14.84 -18.34
C PHE A 56 -7.30 14.52 -19.78
N ARG A 57 -6.72 15.25 -20.75
CA ARG A 57 -6.93 15.00 -22.18
C ARG A 57 -6.39 13.64 -22.62
N ILE A 58 -5.19 13.24 -22.16
CA ILE A 58 -4.60 11.93 -22.47
C ILE A 58 -5.46 10.80 -21.90
N ILE A 59 -6.01 10.95 -20.70
CA ILE A 59 -6.87 9.93 -20.09
C ILE A 59 -8.22 9.88 -20.81
N GLY A 60 -8.85 11.04 -21.04
CA GLY A 60 -10.14 11.16 -21.69
C GLY A 60 -10.17 10.65 -23.13
N LYS A 61 -9.12 10.89 -23.93
CA LYS A 61 -9.06 10.37 -25.32
C LYS A 61 -9.05 8.84 -25.38
N ASN A 62 -8.61 8.18 -24.31
CA ASN A 62 -8.59 6.72 -24.19
C ASN A 62 -9.87 6.15 -23.55
N LYS A 63 -10.95 6.95 -23.48
CA LYS A 63 -12.27 6.59 -22.93
C LYS A 63 -12.26 6.24 -21.44
N PHE A 64 -11.29 6.77 -20.70
CA PHE A 64 -11.25 6.69 -19.23
C PHE A 64 -11.71 8.01 -18.61
N THR A 65 -12.29 7.93 -17.42
CA THR A 65 -12.75 9.09 -16.65
C THR A 65 -11.96 9.17 -15.35
N ILE A 66 -11.54 10.38 -14.99
CA ILE A 66 -10.82 10.63 -13.74
C ILE A 66 -11.85 10.85 -12.64
N ASN A 67 -11.61 10.25 -11.48
CA ASN A 67 -12.40 10.53 -10.29
C ASN A 67 -11.87 11.82 -9.65
N GLU A 68 -12.57 12.94 -9.85
CA GLU A 68 -12.18 14.26 -9.37
C GLU A 68 -12.08 14.34 -7.84
N ASP A 69 -12.95 13.62 -7.11
CA ASP A 69 -12.95 13.59 -5.64
C ASP A 69 -11.69 12.93 -5.06
N LYS A 70 -11.01 12.10 -5.86
CA LYS A 70 -9.78 11.41 -5.47
C LYS A 70 -8.51 12.16 -5.88
N ILE A 71 -8.62 13.26 -6.61
CA ILE A 71 -7.45 14.06 -6.99
C ILE A 71 -6.91 14.77 -5.75
N SER A 72 -5.62 14.61 -5.51
CA SER A 72 -4.95 15.22 -4.37
C SER A 72 -3.66 15.91 -4.80
N PHE A 73 -3.45 17.12 -4.29
CA PHE A 73 -2.23 17.89 -4.46
C PHE A 73 -1.57 18.08 -3.11
N THR A 74 -0.36 17.53 -2.94
CA THR A 74 0.37 17.59 -1.67
C THR A 74 1.72 18.26 -1.84
N ARG A 75 2.02 19.25 -1.01
CA ARG A 75 3.35 19.88 -0.93
C ARG A 75 4.31 19.04 -0.07
N GLN A 76 5.62 19.24 -0.24
CA GLN A 76 6.66 18.50 0.48
C GLN A 76 6.52 18.55 2.01
N HIS A 77 6.10 19.69 2.58
CA HIS A 77 5.92 19.85 4.03
C HIS A 77 4.61 19.24 4.55
N GLN A 78 3.68 18.88 3.66
CA GLN A 78 2.42 18.23 4.02
C GLN A 78 2.61 16.71 3.97
N LYS A 79 1.74 15.97 4.66
CA LYS A 79 1.77 14.51 4.61
C LYS A 79 1.42 14.00 3.19
N GLN A 80 2.34 13.27 2.59
CA GLN A 80 2.32 12.62 1.28
C GLN A 80 2.22 11.11 1.49
N VAL A 81 1.07 10.54 1.13
CA VAL A 81 0.85 9.10 1.17
C VAL A 81 0.53 8.64 -0.23
N VAL A 82 1.37 7.75 -0.78
CA VAL A 82 1.17 7.11 -2.07
C VAL A 82 0.91 5.64 -1.79
N THR A 83 -0.21 5.11 -2.31
CA THR A 83 -0.61 3.69 -2.17
C THR A 83 -0.54 3.14 -0.73
N GLY A 84 -0.80 3.99 0.28
CA GLY A 84 -0.79 3.60 1.70
C GLY A 84 0.59 3.67 2.38
N VAL A 85 1.62 4.11 1.66
CA VAL A 85 2.99 4.33 2.15
C VAL A 85 3.24 5.82 2.34
N LEU A 86 3.79 6.21 3.48
CA LEU A 86 4.26 7.56 3.72
C LEU A 86 5.59 7.76 2.98
N VAL A 87 5.64 8.77 2.11
CA VAL A 87 6.81 9.05 1.26
C VAL A 87 7.49 10.37 1.62
N ASN A 88 7.09 11.01 2.72
CA ASN A 88 7.76 12.21 3.23
C ASN A 88 9.16 11.90 3.74
N GLY A 89 10.18 12.43 3.05
CA GLY A 89 11.56 12.42 3.51
C GLY A 89 12.45 11.51 2.68
N ASN A 90 13.59 11.11 3.27
CA ASN A 90 14.60 10.33 2.57
C ASN A 90 14.26 8.83 2.50
N GLU A 91 13.32 8.37 3.33
CA GLU A 91 12.92 6.96 3.42
C GLU A 91 11.40 6.81 3.41
N CYS A 92 10.92 5.73 2.79
CA CYS A 92 9.53 5.33 2.88
C CYS A 92 9.20 4.85 4.31
N SER A 93 7.95 5.06 4.73
CA SER A 93 7.53 4.68 6.08
C SER A 93 6.05 4.34 6.17
N LEU A 94 5.64 3.70 7.26
CA LEU A 94 4.22 3.48 7.54
C LEU A 94 3.57 4.76 8.07
N PRO A 95 2.35 5.12 7.60
CA PRO A 95 1.56 6.18 8.20
C PRO A 95 1.30 5.93 9.68
N ARG A 96 1.26 7.00 10.50
CA ARG A 96 0.99 6.91 11.95
C ARG A 96 -0.26 6.11 12.29
N LYS A 97 -1.34 6.23 11.48
CA LYS A 97 -2.58 5.49 11.64
C LYS A 97 -2.37 3.97 11.52
N THR A 98 -1.54 3.54 10.57
CA THR A 98 -1.18 2.13 10.37
C THR A 98 -0.39 1.60 11.56
N VAL A 99 0.65 2.33 12.00
CA VAL A 99 1.44 1.96 13.18
C VAL A 99 0.57 1.87 14.44
N LYS A 100 -0.36 2.82 14.64
CA LYS A 100 -1.30 2.80 15.76
C LYS A 100 -2.20 1.56 15.74
N ARG A 101 -2.67 1.15 14.56
CA ARG A 101 -3.48 -0.07 14.41
C ARG A 101 -2.68 -1.33 14.75
N ILE A 102 -1.43 -1.42 14.31
CA ILE A 102 -0.55 -2.55 14.64
C ILE A 102 -0.31 -2.62 16.14
N ARG A 103 0.07 -1.51 16.76
CA ARG A 103 0.27 -1.42 18.21
C ARG A 103 -0.98 -1.78 19.00
N ALA A 104 -2.16 -1.39 18.55
CA ALA A 104 -3.42 -1.79 19.18
C ALA A 104 -3.68 -3.30 19.06
N GLY A 105 -3.22 -3.94 17.99
CA GLY A 105 -3.26 -5.40 17.84
C GLY A 105 -2.27 -6.11 18.78
N LEU A 106 -1.04 -5.60 18.87
CA LEU A 106 -0.01 -6.10 19.80
C LEU A 106 -0.46 -5.95 21.26
N TYR A 107 -1.04 -4.82 21.63
CA TYR A 107 -1.61 -4.60 22.96
C TYR A 107 -2.72 -5.61 23.29
N GLN A 108 -3.54 -5.98 22.30
CA GLN A 108 -4.57 -6.99 22.49
C GLN A 108 -3.99 -8.40 22.67
N LEU A 109 -2.91 -8.74 21.95
CA LEU A 109 -2.18 -10.01 22.15
C LEU A 109 -1.64 -10.12 23.58
N GLU A 110 -1.04 -9.04 24.08
CA GLU A 110 -0.43 -9.00 25.40
C GLU A 110 -1.47 -9.10 26.53
N ASN A 111 -2.61 -8.39 26.40
CA ASN A 111 -3.54 -8.20 27.52
C ASN A 111 -4.81 -9.06 27.43
N ARG A 112 -5.01 -9.82 26.35
CA ARG A 112 -6.22 -10.63 26.12
C ARG A 112 -5.89 -11.90 25.36
N SER A 113 -6.62 -12.97 25.64
CA SER A 113 -6.65 -14.14 24.75
C SER A 113 -7.42 -13.79 23.49
N ILE A 114 -6.70 -13.67 22.37
CA ILE A 114 -7.29 -13.43 21.05
C ILE A 114 -7.19 -14.67 20.17
N GLY A 115 -8.14 -14.85 19.26
CA GLY A 115 -8.19 -16.03 18.39
C GLY A 115 -7.12 -16.01 17.29
N LEU A 116 -6.81 -17.19 16.74
CA LEU A 116 -5.79 -17.39 15.71
C LEU A 116 -5.90 -16.41 14.53
N LYS A 117 -7.12 -16.19 14.01
CA LYS A 117 -7.39 -15.24 12.91
C LYS A 117 -6.89 -13.82 13.22
N GLN A 118 -7.05 -13.38 14.47
CA GLN A 118 -6.59 -12.07 14.92
C GLN A 118 -5.07 -12.06 15.07
N LYS A 119 -4.46 -13.11 15.63
CA LYS A 119 -3.00 -13.25 15.71
C LYS A 119 -2.35 -13.15 14.32
N MET A 120 -2.85 -13.92 13.35
CA MET A 120 -2.40 -13.86 11.95
C MET A 120 -2.58 -12.48 11.33
N HIS A 121 -3.69 -11.80 11.63
CA HIS A 121 -3.90 -10.44 11.13
C HIS A 121 -2.82 -9.48 11.66
N VAL A 122 -2.51 -9.53 12.95
CA VAL A 122 -1.46 -8.70 13.56
C VAL A 122 -0.10 -9.06 12.96
N TYR A 123 0.25 -10.35 12.88
CA TYR A 123 1.48 -10.83 12.26
C TYR A 123 1.63 -10.34 10.82
N GLY A 124 0.59 -10.48 10.00
CA GLY A 124 0.57 -10.00 8.62
C GLY A 124 0.76 -8.49 8.51
N MET A 125 0.17 -7.72 9.44
CA MET A 125 0.40 -6.27 9.48
C MET A 125 1.83 -5.91 9.91
N CYS A 126 2.46 -6.67 10.81
CA CYS A 126 3.88 -6.50 11.14
C CYS A 126 4.74 -6.81 9.90
N ARG A 127 4.49 -7.92 9.22
CA ARG A 127 5.19 -8.33 7.99
C ARG A 127 5.03 -7.31 6.85
N TYR A 128 3.88 -6.64 6.74
CA TYR A 128 3.69 -5.55 5.76
C TYR A 128 4.73 -4.44 5.90
N ALA A 129 5.23 -4.17 7.12
CA ALA A 129 6.27 -3.16 7.34
C ALA A 129 7.62 -3.52 6.71
N LEU A 130 7.90 -4.82 6.46
CA LEU A 130 9.20 -5.31 5.97
C LEU A 130 9.63 -4.60 4.68
N ASN A 131 8.72 -4.52 3.72
CA ASN A 131 8.98 -3.97 2.40
C ASN A 131 8.93 -2.43 2.36
N ILE A 132 8.63 -1.78 3.49
CA ILE A 132 8.48 -0.32 3.56
C ILE A 132 9.60 0.29 4.37
N ASN A 133 9.82 -0.21 5.58
CA ASN A 133 10.81 0.34 6.50
C ASN A 133 11.28 -0.76 7.45
N ARG A 134 12.51 -1.25 7.21
CA ARG A 134 13.09 -2.38 7.93
C ARG A 134 13.23 -2.13 9.44
N ASN A 135 13.52 -0.89 9.84
CA ASN A 135 13.65 -0.53 11.26
C ASN A 135 12.30 -0.63 11.97
N LYS A 136 11.23 -0.09 11.38
CA LYS A 136 9.87 -0.25 11.92
C LYS A 136 9.40 -1.69 11.90
N TYR A 137 9.77 -2.44 10.87
CA TYR A 137 9.48 -3.87 10.78
C TYR A 137 10.09 -4.65 11.93
N ASN A 138 11.41 -4.53 12.15
CA ASN A 138 12.10 -5.22 13.23
C ASN A 138 11.43 -4.89 14.57
N TYR A 139 11.28 -3.60 14.88
CA TYR A 139 10.63 -3.16 16.12
C TYR A 139 9.22 -3.75 16.34
N LEU A 140 8.36 -3.78 15.31
CA LEU A 140 7.00 -4.30 15.46
C LEU A 140 6.95 -5.83 15.52
N LEU A 141 7.84 -6.50 14.79
CA LEU A 141 7.90 -7.95 14.75
C LEU A 141 8.58 -8.53 15.99
N ASP A 142 9.59 -7.87 16.54
CA ASP A 142 10.27 -8.29 17.76
C ASP A 142 9.26 -8.34 18.93
N ILE A 143 8.41 -7.31 19.06
CA ILE A 143 7.30 -7.33 20.04
C ILE A 143 6.36 -8.51 19.80
N PHE A 144 6.02 -8.80 18.54
CA PHE A 144 5.16 -9.94 18.23
C PHE A 144 5.82 -11.27 18.64
N ARG A 145 7.11 -11.45 18.33
CA ARG A 145 7.88 -12.65 18.66
C ARG A 145 8.04 -12.86 20.15
N GLU A 146 8.19 -11.77 20.91
CA GLU A 146 8.20 -11.84 22.38
C GLU A 146 6.87 -12.35 22.94
N LEU A 147 5.74 -11.96 22.32
CA LEU A 147 4.41 -12.37 22.76
C LEU A 147 4.00 -13.77 22.25
N GLU A 148 4.47 -14.17 21.07
CA GLU A 148 4.08 -15.39 20.36
C GLU A 148 5.30 -16.08 19.71
N PRO A 149 6.21 -16.66 20.52
CA PRO A 149 7.52 -17.13 20.04
C PRO A 149 7.46 -18.31 19.06
N GLU A 150 6.50 -19.23 19.23
CA GLU A 150 6.36 -20.44 18.39
C GLU A 150 5.56 -20.18 17.09
N PHE A 151 4.95 -18.99 16.96
CA PHE A 151 3.98 -18.71 15.91
C PHE A 151 4.57 -18.72 14.49
N GLU A 152 5.80 -18.21 14.29
CA GLU A 152 6.44 -18.20 12.97
C GLU A 152 6.74 -19.63 12.48
N ASP A 153 7.18 -20.51 13.38
CA ASP A 153 7.48 -21.90 13.08
C ASP A 153 6.20 -22.67 12.78
N ASP A 154 5.15 -22.50 13.60
CA ASP A 154 3.83 -23.09 13.35
C ASP A 154 3.23 -22.63 12.02
N TYR A 155 3.38 -21.34 11.70
CA TYR A 155 2.92 -20.77 10.43
C TYR A 155 3.68 -21.34 9.24
N ALA A 156 5.01 -21.45 9.33
CA ALA A 156 5.86 -21.97 8.26
C ALA A 156 5.64 -23.47 8.01
N ASN A 157 5.42 -24.24 9.08
CA ASN A 157 5.14 -25.68 9.01
C ASN A 157 3.69 -25.98 8.62
N GLY A 158 2.85 -24.95 8.43
CA GLY A 158 1.47 -25.11 7.99
C GLY A 158 0.54 -25.69 9.04
N VAL A 159 0.91 -25.64 10.33
CA VAL A 159 0.09 -26.10 11.46
C VAL A 159 -1.31 -25.47 11.42
N PHE A 160 -1.36 -24.17 11.07
CA PHE A 160 -2.60 -23.42 10.98
C PHE A 160 -3.43 -23.73 9.73
N HIS A 161 -2.90 -24.40 8.71
CA HIS A 161 -3.66 -24.73 7.50
C HIS A 161 -4.79 -25.74 7.79
N GLU A 162 -4.53 -26.75 8.62
CA GLU A 162 -5.52 -27.73 9.04
C GLU A 162 -6.61 -27.11 9.92
N GLU A 163 -6.19 -26.29 10.90
CA GLU A 163 -7.10 -25.52 11.76
C GLU A 163 -8.02 -24.58 10.94
N PHE A 164 -7.50 -23.96 9.88
CA PHE A 164 -8.30 -23.11 8.99
C PHE A 164 -9.34 -23.89 8.17
N ASN A 165 -8.97 -25.07 7.68
CA ASN A 165 -9.88 -25.91 6.92
C ASN A 165 -11.02 -26.41 7.83
N PHE A 166 -10.68 -26.82 9.05
CA PHE A 166 -11.66 -27.20 10.08
C PHE A 166 -12.63 -26.06 10.43
N LEU A 167 -12.12 -24.84 10.64
CA LEU A 167 -12.97 -23.67 10.92
C LEU A 167 -13.86 -23.26 9.74
N LYS A 168 -13.40 -23.46 8.49
CA LYS A 168 -14.21 -23.24 7.29
C LYS A 168 -15.33 -24.28 7.16
N GLU A 169 -15.05 -25.55 7.49
CA GLU A 169 -16.04 -26.64 7.44
C GLU A 169 -17.17 -26.44 8.47
N LEU A 170 -16.87 -25.85 9.63
CA LEU A 170 -17.86 -25.55 10.67
C LEU A 170 -18.79 -24.36 10.36
N LYS A 171 -18.77 -23.79 9.15
CA LYS A 171 -19.62 -22.64 8.73
C LYS A 171 -19.60 -21.43 9.68
N TYR A 172 -18.46 -21.13 10.29
CA TYR A 172 -18.27 -19.89 11.07
C TYR A 172 -17.80 -18.69 10.22
N ILE A 173 -17.89 -18.79 8.89
CA ILE A 173 -17.62 -17.72 7.90
C ILE A 173 -18.66 -17.78 6.79
#